data_AF-K1T3F5-F1
#
_entry.id   AF-K1T3F5-F1
#
_cell.length_a   1.000
_cell.length_b   1.000
_cell.length_c   1.000
_cell.angle_alpha   90.00
_cell.angle_beta   90.00
_cell.angle_gamma   90.00
#
_symmetry.space_group_name_H-M   'P 1'
#
loop_
_entity.id
_entity.type
_entity.pdbx_description
1 polymer ?
#
loop_
_entity_poly.entity_id
_entity_poly.type
_entity_poly.pdbx_seq_one_letter_code
_entity_poly.pdbx_strand_id
1 'polypeptide(L)' 'DIIFFTGTYDSPGPVSHVGIYVGDGMMLHCGSPIQYANINSSYWQTHFYAFGRL' A
#
# COMPACT_ATOMS: atom_id res chain seq x y z
N ASP A 1 -8.07 -8.30 -2.62
CA ASP A 1 -8.35 -6.96 -2.07
C ASP A 1 -7.31 -5.98 -2.55
N ILE A 2 -7.69 -4.71 -2.62
CA ILE A 2 -6.78 -3.59 -2.84
C ILE A 2 -6.44 -2.99 -1.49
N ILE A 3 -5.17 -2.68 -1.26
CA ILE A 3 -4.70 -1.96 -0.07
C ILE A 3 -4.28 -0.55 -0.47
N PHE A 4 -4.77 0.44 0.26
CA PHE A 4 -4.54 1.86 0.03
C PHE A 4 -3.66 2.45 1.12
N PHE A 5 -2.82 3.41 0.72
CA PHE A 5 -1.91 4.14 1.60
C PHE A 5 -2.02 5.64 1.40
N THR A 6 -1.68 6.39 2.45
CA THR A 6 -1.66 7.86 2.51
C THR A 6 -0.27 8.38 2.82
N GLY A 7 0.05 9.62 2.48
CA GLY A 7 1.29 10.30 2.87
C GLY A 7 2.59 9.76 2.26
N THR A 8 2.57 8.81 1.32
CA THR A 8 3.81 8.25 0.74
C THR A 8 4.54 9.22 -0.18
N TYR A 9 3.82 10.24 -0.66
CA TYR A 9 4.30 11.42 -1.38
C TYR A 9 3.19 12.49 -1.33
N ASP A 10 3.52 13.73 -1.71
CA ASP A 10 2.57 14.84 -1.78
C ASP A 10 1.48 14.54 -2.82
N SER A 11 0.28 14.22 -2.33
CA SER A 11 -0.91 13.93 -3.13
C SER A 11 -1.99 14.97 -2.83
N PRO A 12 -2.77 15.43 -3.83
CA PRO A 12 -3.89 16.34 -3.61
C PRO A 12 -5.06 15.69 -2.86
N GLY A 13 -5.08 14.35 -2.76
CA GLY A 13 -6.12 13.58 -2.09
C GLY A 13 -5.57 12.73 -0.94
N PRO A 14 -6.46 12.10 -0.17
CA PRO A 14 -6.07 11.31 1.00
C PRO A 14 -5.29 10.05 0.64
N VAL A 15 -5.48 9.49 -0.56
CA VAL A 15 -4.75 8.32 -1.03
C VAL A 15 -3.58 8.76 -1.93
N SER A 16 -2.41 8.20 -1.67
CA SER A 16 -1.20 8.43 -2.47
C SER A 16 -0.63 7.14 -3.03
N HIS A 17 -0.77 5.97 -2.40
CA HIS A 17 -0.27 4.72 -2.97
C HIS A 17 -1.29 3.59 -2.89
N VAL A 18 -1.16 2.61 -3.78
CA VAL A 18 -2.02 1.42 -3.84
C VAL A 18 -1.23 0.16 -4.18
N GLY A 19 -1.64 -0.97 -3.62
CA GLY A 19 -1.11 -2.30 -3.93
C GLY A 19 -2.22 -3.34 -4.01
N ILE A 20 -1.90 -4.48 -4.63
CA ILE A 20 -2.76 -5.67 -4.59
C ILE A 20 -2.34 -6.49 -3.38
N TYR A 21 -3.25 -6.71 -2.43
CA TYR A 21 -2.98 -7.59 -1.30
C TYR A 21 -2.99 -9.04 -1.78
N VAL A 22 -1.90 -9.77 -1.51
CA VAL A 22 -1.68 -11.14 -2.01
C VAL A 22 -1.69 -12.20 -0.91
N GLY A 23 -2.04 -11.83 0.32
CA GLY A 23 -2.04 -12.74 1.48
C GLY A 23 -0.75 -12.63 2.31
N ASP A 24 -0.75 -13.28 3.48
CA ASP A 24 0.39 -13.40 4.40
C ASP A 24 1.13 -12.09 4.73
N GLY A 25 0.38 -10.98 4.84
CA GLY A 25 0.97 -9.67 5.11
C GLY A 25 1.80 -9.10 3.95
N MET A 26 1.60 -9.61 2.74
CA MET A 26 2.32 -9.18 1.54
C MET A 26 1.39 -8.46 0.56
N MET A 27 1.97 -7.51 -0.16
CA MET A 27 1.34 -6.90 -1.34
C MET A 27 2.28 -6.95 -2.55
N LEU A 28 1.70 -7.00 -3.75
CA LEU A 28 2.39 -6.68 -5.01
C LEU A 28 2.05 -5.24 -5.38
N HIS A 29 3.06 -4.40 -5.64
CA HIS A 29 2.84 -3.00 -5.96
C HIS A 29 3.86 -2.46 -6.98
N CYS A 30 3.49 -1.38 -7.66
CA CYS A 30 4.38 -0.59 -8.50
C CYS A 30 5.29 0.30 -7.65
N GLY A 31 6.17 -0.32 -6.87
CA GLY A 31 7.34 0.35 -6.33
C GLY A 31 8.37 0.65 -7.42
N SER A 32 9.58 1.00 -7.01
CA SER A 32 10.72 1.17 -7.92
C SER A 32 11.86 0.26 -7.49
N PRO A 33 11.96 -0.99 -8.01
CA PRO A 33 11.15 -1.61 -9.07
C PRO A 33 9.79 -2.15 -8.59
N ILE A 34 8.99 -2.69 -9.52
CA ILE A 34 7.80 -3.50 -9.19
C ILE A 34 8.26 -4.69 -8.36
N GLN A 35 7.65 -4.89 -7.19
CA GLN A 35 8.10 -5.90 -6.24
C GLN A 35 7.00 -6.29 -5.24
N TYR A 36 7.27 -7.37 -4.52
CA TYR A 36 6.51 -7.72 -3.32
C TYR A 36 7.04 -6.92 -2.12
N ALA A 37 6.14 -6.48 -1.26
CA ALA A 37 6.47 -5.76 -0.03
C ALA A 37 5.65 -6.28 1.16
N ASN A 38 6.29 -6.34 2.33
CA ASN A 38 5.63 -6.69 3.59
C ASN A 38 4.89 -5.46 4.14
N ILE A 39 3.57 -5.53 4.24
CA ILE A 39 2.72 -4.42 4.70
C ILE A 39 2.85 -4.16 6.20
N ASN A 40 3.42 -5.12 6.95
CA ASN A 40 3.68 -4.98 8.38
C ASN A 40 5.00 -4.25 8.67
N SER A 41 5.72 -3.75 7.65
CA SER A 41 6.86 -2.86 7.91
C SER A 41 6.39 -1.56 8.56
N SER A 42 7.22 -0.96 9.42
CA SER A 42 6.87 0.30 10.10
C SER A 42 6.50 1.42 9.10
N TYR A 43 7.14 1.43 7.92
CA TYR A 43 6.81 2.36 6.85
C TYR A 43 5.38 2.15 6.37
N TRP A 44 5.02 0.94 5.94
CA TRP A 44 3.69 0.68 5.39
C TRP A 44 2.58 0.76 6.44
N GLN A 45 2.86 0.40 7.70
CA GLN A 45 1.91 0.61 8.79
C GLN A 45 1.63 2.08 9.06
N THR A 46 2.67 2.94 9.06
CA THR A 46 2.52 4.39 9.25
C THR A 46 1.69 5.04 8.14
N HIS A 47 1.75 4.49 6.94
CA HIS A 47 1.06 5.02 5.76
C HIS A 47 -0.25 4.29 5.46
N PHE A 48 -0.68 3.33 6.28
CA PHE A 48 -1.89 2.55 6.03
C PHE A 48 -3.14 3.44 6.01
N TYR A 49 -3.97 3.28 4.97
CA TYR A 49 -5.23 4.01 4.85
C TYR A 49 -6.44 3.08 5.02
N ALA A 50 -6.61 2.11 4.10
CA ALA A 50 -7.73 1.18 4.14
C ALA A 50 -7.49 -0.05 3.23
N PHE A 51 -8.31 -1.09 3.43
CA PHE A 51 -8.54 -2.13 2.43
C PHE A 51 -9.84 -1.83 1.67
N GLY A 52 -9.87 -2.21 0.39
CA GLY A 52 -11.07 -2.19 -0.45
C GLY A 52 -11.29 -3.53 -1.15
N ARG A 53 -12.56 -3.96 -1.20
CA ARG A 53 -13.02 -5.14 -1.93
C ARG A 53 -14.15 -4.71 -2.85
N LEU A 54 -14.14 -5.23 -4.08
CA LEU A 54 -15.23 -5.06 -5.04
C LEU A 54 -16.43 -5.93 -4.67
#